data_AF-A0A254SEX8-F1
#
_entry.id   AF-A0A254SEX8-F1
#
_cell.length_a   1.000
_cell.length_b   1.000
_cell.length_c   1.000
_cell.angle_alpha   90.00
_cell.angle_beta   90.00
_cell.angle_gamma   90.00
#
_symmetry.space_group_name_H-M   'P 1'
#
loop_
_entity.id
_entity.type
_entity.pdbx_description
1 polymer ?
#
loop_
_entity_poly.entity_id
_entity_poly.type
_entity_poly.pdbx_seq_one_letter_code
_entity_poly.pdbx_strand_id
1 'polypeptide(L)'
;MITEFNMVFITFLLKKTFSFTNVYFRTVLLYIISWIKTDWLAPFIVNFCPVKLGDFGMLNHGSKKNGYTLVEVLVVVSIMGILSSMGVASLRGAVINSRMKDCAINVTAFLERMANESNRLSKRLCVKRAPDTEQELQVYIADNCNNLENVELFATYNLESPARFGCSDVDLSVFGGTGAEDWAQNGAVFIPRIGLSAAPSNGYVCMQYGNSAVYGLVEKTKDNNMLIPWWRSGSYWDKL
;
A
#
# COMPACT_ATOMS: atom_id res chain seq x y z
N MET A 1 20.77 -17.55 19.35
CA MET A 1 20.74 -18.74 18.47
C MET A 1 19.57 -19.70 18.76
N ILE A 2 18.55 -19.32 19.56
CA ILE A 2 17.34 -20.13 19.85
C ILE A 2 16.08 -19.51 19.21
N THR A 3 16.15 -18.25 18.75
CA THR A 3 15.01 -17.51 18.18
C THR A 3 14.75 -17.79 16.71
N GLU A 4 15.72 -18.33 15.95
CA GLU A 4 15.52 -18.63 14.52
C GLU A 4 14.89 -20.01 14.26
N PHE A 5 15.05 -20.97 15.18
CA PHE A 5 14.50 -22.33 14.99
C PHE A 5 12.97 -22.37 15.10
N ASN A 6 12.35 -21.47 15.87
CA ASN A 6 10.89 -21.43 16.04
C ASN A 6 10.15 -20.84 14.82
N MET A 7 10.77 -19.92 14.07
CA MET A 7 10.09 -19.28 12.94
C MET A 7 10.02 -20.20 11.71
N VAL A 8 11.06 -21.02 11.49
CA VAL A 8 11.09 -22.01 10.40
C VAL A 8 10.12 -23.17 10.66
N PHE A 9 9.98 -23.63 11.91
CA PHE A 9 9.06 -24.73 12.25
C PHE A 9 7.57 -24.33 12.10
N ILE A 10 7.22 -23.08 12.43
CA ILE A 10 5.85 -22.56 12.24
C ILE A 10 5.53 -22.36 10.76
N THR A 11 6.51 -21.93 9.95
CA THR A 11 6.30 -21.74 8.50
C THR A 11 6.20 -23.10 7.78
N PHE A 12 6.93 -24.12 8.23
CA PHE A 12 6.84 -25.48 7.69
C PHE A 12 5.52 -26.17 8.08
N LEU A 13 4.99 -25.93 9.28
CA LEU A 13 3.66 -26.43 9.70
C LEU A 13 2.51 -25.74 8.94
N LEU A 14 2.61 -24.44 8.65
CA LEU A 14 1.61 -23.72 7.86
C LEU A 14 1.62 -24.12 6.38
N LYS A 15 2.78 -24.42 5.80
CA LYS A 15 2.88 -24.80 4.38
C LYS A 15 2.36 -26.21 4.10
N LYS A 16 2.43 -27.12 5.08
CA LYS A 16 1.95 -28.52 4.92
C LYS A 16 0.47 -28.72 5.25
N THR A 17 -0.16 -27.79 5.99
CA THR A 17 -1.60 -27.86 6.33
C THR A 17 -2.51 -27.12 5.35
N PHE A 18 -1.98 -26.22 4.50
CA PHE A 18 -2.81 -25.41 3.60
C PHE A 18 -3.25 -26.10 2.30
N SER A 19 -2.68 -27.26 1.95
CA SER A 19 -3.09 -27.98 0.73
C SER A 19 -4.20 -29.02 0.96
N PHE A 20 -4.67 -29.23 2.20
CA PHE A 20 -5.59 -30.33 2.52
C PHE A 20 -6.93 -29.93 3.17
N THR A 21 -7.23 -28.64 3.32
CA THR A 21 -8.33 -28.21 4.21
C THR A 21 -9.25 -27.14 3.65
N ASN A 22 -9.36 -26.95 2.32
CA ASN A 22 -10.33 -26.00 1.79
C ASN A 22 -11.79 -26.48 1.99
N VAL A 23 -12.03 -27.80 2.01
CA VAL A 23 -13.38 -28.37 2.22
C VAL A 23 -13.74 -28.43 3.70
N TYR A 24 -12.86 -28.96 4.56
CA TYR A 24 -13.14 -29.07 6.00
C TYR A 24 -13.22 -27.70 6.70
N PHE A 25 -12.40 -26.73 6.30
CA PHE A 25 -12.48 -25.39 6.87
C PHE A 25 -13.78 -24.68 6.48
N ARG A 26 -14.24 -24.83 5.24
CA ARG A 26 -15.55 -24.32 4.81
C ARG A 26 -16.69 -24.92 5.62
N THR A 27 -16.69 -26.24 5.84
CA THR A 27 -17.76 -26.91 6.58
C THR A 27 -17.78 -26.51 8.05
N VAL A 28 -16.61 -26.43 8.70
CA VAL A 28 -16.50 -25.98 10.10
C VAL A 28 -16.88 -24.51 10.24
N LEU A 29 -16.44 -23.65 9.32
CA LEU A 29 -16.80 -22.23 9.32
C LEU A 29 -18.30 -22.02 9.09
N LEU A 30 -18.91 -22.78 8.17
CA LEU A 30 -20.37 -22.76 7.96
C LEU A 30 -21.14 -23.28 9.18
N TYR A 31 -20.61 -24.29 9.87
CA TYR A 31 -21.21 -24.79 11.11
C TYR A 31 -21.15 -23.73 12.23
N ILE A 32 -20.01 -23.05 12.40
CA ILE A 32 -19.85 -21.97 13.38
C ILE A 32 -20.75 -20.78 13.03
N ILE A 33 -20.83 -20.37 11.75
CA ILE A 33 -21.73 -19.29 11.31
C ILE A 33 -23.20 -19.67 11.50
N SER A 34 -23.57 -20.92 11.20
CA SER A 34 -24.93 -21.43 11.43
C SER A 34 -25.28 -21.42 12.91
N TRP A 35 -24.35 -21.78 13.78
CA TRP A 35 -24.54 -21.81 15.24
C TRP A 35 -24.64 -20.39 15.83
N ILE A 36 -23.85 -19.44 15.33
CA ILE A 36 -23.94 -18.01 15.72
C ILE A 36 -25.29 -17.40 15.29
N LYS A 37 -25.83 -17.83 14.15
CA LYS A 37 -27.08 -17.28 13.60
C LYS A 37 -28.33 -17.78 14.33
N THR A 38 -28.31 -18.98 14.91
CA THR A 38 -29.50 -19.56 15.55
C THR A 38 -29.66 -19.19 17.01
N ASP A 39 -28.58 -18.94 17.76
CA ASP A 39 -28.69 -18.80 19.23
C ASP A 39 -28.20 -17.46 19.82
N TRP A 40 -27.45 -16.63 19.08
CA TRP A 40 -26.77 -15.46 19.67
C TRP A 40 -27.15 -14.07 19.11
N LEU A 41 -27.78 -13.97 17.94
CA LEU A 41 -28.05 -12.67 17.30
C LEU A 41 -29.34 -11.98 17.76
N ALA A 42 -30.26 -12.66 18.45
CA ALA A 42 -31.50 -12.04 18.92
C ALA A 42 -31.32 -11.10 20.15
N PRO A 43 -30.45 -11.38 21.15
CA PRO A 43 -30.28 -10.46 22.28
C PRO A 43 -29.15 -9.42 22.13
N PHE A 44 -28.20 -9.58 21.20
CA PHE A 44 -26.99 -8.74 21.19
C PHE A 44 -27.12 -7.39 20.46
N ILE A 45 -28.11 -7.21 19.57
CA ILE A 45 -28.31 -5.94 18.85
C ILE A 45 -28.99 -4.86 19.72
N VAL A 46 -29.60 -5.23 20.86
CA VAL A 46 -30.37 -4.27 21.68
C VAL A 46 -29.52 -3.56 22.75
N ASN A 47 -28.27 -3.96 23.00
CA ASN A 47 -27.48 -3.45 24.14
C ASN A 47 -26.20 -2.66 23.81
N PHE A 48 -25.94 -2.29 22.55
CA PHE A 48 -24.97 -1.21 22.26
C PHE A 48 -25.63 0.17 22.47
N CYS A 49 -26.05 0.42 23.70
CA CYS A 49 -26.39 1.76 24.19
C CYS A 49 -25.08 2.43 24.64
N PRO A 50 -24.84 3.73 24.36
CA PRO A 50 -23.62 4.41 24.75
C PRO A 50 -23.43 4.34 26.27
N VAL A 51 -22.23 3.92 26.69
CA VAL A 51 -21.79 4.00 28.09
C VAL A 51 -21.79 5.46 28.51
N LYS A 52 -22.91 5.92 29.10
CA LYS A 52 -22.92 7.09 29.97
C LYS A 52 -22.16 6.69 31.23
N LEU A 53 -20.95 7.21 31.39
CA LEU A 53 -20.31 7.31 32.71
C LEU A 53 -21.21 8.22 33.57
N GLY A 54 -22.10 7.61 34.34
CA GLY A 54 -23.01 8.31 35.23
C GLY A 54 -23.39 7.42 36.39
N ASP A 55 -22.86 7.79 37.55
CA ASP A 55 -23.26 7.41 38.91
C ASP A 55 -23.33 5.93 39.29
N PHE A 56 -22.35 5.53 40.10
CA PHE A 56 -22.42 4.40 41.03
C PHE A 56 -23.51 4.66 42.10
N GLY A 57 -24.77 4.54 41.70
CA GLY A 57 -25.93 4.51 42.59
C GLY A 57 -26.19 3.11 43.12
N MET A 58 -25.89 2.89 44.39
CA MET A 58 -26.17 1.67 45.13
C MET A 58 -27.68 1.49 45.36
N LEU A 59 -28.35 0.66 44.55
CA LEU A 59 -29.71 0.18 44.84
C LEU A 59 -29.73 -1.32 45.13
N ASN A 60 -30.09 -1.61 46.37
CA ASN A 60 -30.25 -2.91 46.96
C ASN A 60 -31.64 -3.45 46.63
N HIS A 61 -31.76 -4.22 45.55
CA HIS A 61 -32.93 -5.05 45.28
C HIS A 61 -32.50 -6.51 45.15
N GLY A 62 -33.16 -7.37 45.94
CA GLY A 62 -33.04 -8.83 45.89
C GLY A 62 -33.55 -9.39 44.57
N SER A 63 -32.74 -9.24 43.52
CA SER A 63 -32.87 -9.98 42.27
C SER A 63 -31.95 -11.19 42.35
N LYS A 64 -32.43 -12.37 41.95
CA LYS A 64 -31.63 -13.60 41.85
C LYS A 64 -30.41 -13.29 40.95
N LYS A 65 -29.27 -13.02 41.58
CA LYS A 65 -27.99 -12.76 40.92
C LYS A 65 -27.53 -14.09 40.31
N ASN A 66 -27.93 -14.35 39.07
CA ASN A 66 -27.23 -15.31 38.24
C ASN A 66 -25.85 -14.71 37.98
N GLY A 67 -24.88 -15.10 38.80
CA GLY A 67 -23.50 -14.67 38.64
C GLY A 67 -23.01 -15.12 37.28
N TYR A 68 -22.61 -14.16 36.43
CA TYR A 68 -21.84 -14.46 35.24
C TYR A 68 -20.60 -15.25 35.69
N THR A 69 -20.46 -16.46 35.17
CA THR A 69 -19.31 -17.29 35.52
C THR A 69 -18.08 -16.71 34.84
N LEU A 70 -16.93 -16.72 35.53
CA LEU A 70 -15.66 -16.30 34.94
C LEU A 70 -15.34 -17.05 33.63
N VAL A 71 -15.79 -18.30 33.55
CA VAL A 71 -15.67 -19.16 32.37
C VAL A 71 -16.36 -18.57 31.15
N GLU A 72 -17.56 -18.01 31.31
CA GLU A 72 -18.32 -17.42 30.20
C GLU A 72 -17.58 -16.20 29.60
N VAL A 73 -17.03 -15.34 30.45
CA VAL A 73 -16.23 -14.18 29.99
C VAL A 73 -14.95 -14.63 29.30
N LEU A 74 -14.29 -15.67 29.82
CA LEU A 74 -13.06 -16.21 29.25
C LEU A 74 -13.28 -16.77 27.83
N VAL A 75 -14.41 -17.46 27.60
CA VAL A 75 -14.77 -17.97 26.28
C VAL A 75 -14.99 -16.84 25.28
N VAL A 76 -15.69 -15.76 25.67
CA VAL A 76 -15.93 -14.62 24.78
C VAL A 76 -14.63 -13.92 24.38
N VAL A 77 -13.74 -13.65 25.34
CA VAL A 77 -12.43 -13.02 25.05
C VAL A 77 -11.58 -13.91 24.15
N SER A 78 -11.63 -15.23 24.34
CA SER A 78 -10.90 -16.19 23.51
C SER A 78 -11.39 -16.17 22.06
N ILE A 79 -12.72 -16.13 21.83
CA ILE A 79 -13.30 -16.05 20.48
C ILE A 79 -12.95 -14.71 19.81
N MET A 80 -13.05 -13.59 20.53
CA MET A 80 -12.67 -12.26 20.00
C MET A 80 -11.17 -12.18 19.67
N GLY A 81 -10.31 -12.83 20.48
CA GLY A 81 -8.87 -12.93 20.23
C GLY A 81 -8.56 -13.68 18.92
N ILE A 82 -9.22 -14.82 18.68
CA ILE A 82 -9.00 -15.60 17.46
C ILE A 82 -9.46 -14.81 16.23
N LEU A 83 -10.66 -14.23 16.25
CA LEU A 83 -11.21 -13.50 15.11
C LEU A 83 -10.40 -12.25 14.75
N SER A 84 -9.94 -11.49 15.75
CA SER A 84 -9.11 -10.30 15.50
C SER A 84 -7.76 -10.65 14.87
N SER A 85 -7.13 -11.76 15.27
CA SER A 85 -5.85 -12.19 14.69
C SER A 85 -5.95 -12.54 13.19
N MET A 86 -7.06 -13.15 12.77
CA MET A 86 -7.28 -13.53 11.36
C MET A 86 -7.54 -12.31 10.47
N GLY A 87 -8.22 -11.28 10.98
CA GLY A 87 -8.54 -10.07 10.21
C GLY A 87 -7.29 -9.26 9.80
N VAL A 88 -6.26 -9.23 10.66
CA VAL A 88 -5.05 -8.42 10.42
C VAL A 88 -4.25 -8.92 9.21
N ALA A 89 -4.19 -10.24 8.98
CA ALA A 89 -3.42 -10.81 7.87
C ALA A 89 -4.00 -10.40 6.50
N SER A 90 -5.33 -10.45 6.36
CA SER A 90 -6.01 -10.05 5.12
C SER A 90 -5.92 -8.55 4.84
N LEU A 91 -5.96 -7.73 5.91
CA LEU A 91 -5.98 -6.28 5.77
C LEU A 91 -4.64 -5.72 5.30
N ARG A 92 -3.51 -6.34 5.67
CA ARG A 92 -2.16 -5.88 5.30
C ARG A 92 -1.97 -5.79 3.79
N GLY A 93 -2.42 -6.79 3.02
CA GLY A 93 -2.29 -6.78 1.56
C GLY A 93 -3.09 -5.63 0.90
N ALA A 94 -4.32 -5.42 1.37
CA ALA A 94 -5.17 -4.33 0.87
C ALA A 94 -4.58 -2.95 1.17
N VAL A 95 -4.03 -2.75 2.38
CA VAL A 95 -3.38 -1.50 2.77
C VAL A 95 -2.14 -1.23 1.93
N ILE A 96 -1.31 -2.25 1.67
CA ILE A 96 -0.11 -2.10 0.83
C ILE A 96 -0.49 -1.68 -0.60
N ASN A 97 -1.50 -2.32 -1.20
CA ASN A 97 -1.98 -1.96 -2.52
C ASN A 97 -2.51 -0.53 -2.56
N SER A 98 -3.34 -0.13 -1.58
CA SER A 98 -3.85 1.24 -1.49
C SER A 98 -2.72 2.27 -1.39
N ARG A 99 -1.71 2.02 -0.55
CA ARG A 99 -0.57 2.92 -0.40
C ARG A 99 0.21 3.09 -1.70
N MET A 100 0.40 2.01 -2.45
CA MET A 100 1.10 2.10 -3.73
C MET A 100 0.29 2.87 -4.78
N LYS A 101 -1.06 2.73 -4.75
CA LYS A 101 -1.97 3.55 -5.56
C LYS A 101 -1.76 5.04 -5.29
N ASP A 102 -1.75 5.41 -4.02
CA ASP A 102 -1.61 6.80 -3.60
C ASP A 102 -0.22 7.34 -3.97
N CYS A 103 0.83 6.52 -3.84
CA CYS A 103 2.18 6.87 -4.29
C CYS A 103 2.21 7.18 -5.80
N ALA A 104 1.58 6.35 -6.64
CA ALA A 104 1.54 6.57 -8.08
C ALA A 104 0.82 7.87 -8.45
N ILE A 105 -0.32 8.16 -7.80
CA ILE A 105 -1.07 9.40 -8.02
C ILE A 105 -0.24 10.61 -7.56
N ASN A 106 0.40 10.55 -6.40
CA ASN A 106 1.19 11.65 -5.86
C ASN A 106 2.45 11.94 -6.69
N VAL A 107 3.14 10.91 -7.16
CA VAL A 107 4.29 11.06 -8.08
C VAL A 107 3.84 11.63 -9.41
N THR A 108 2.70 11.19 -9.94
CA THR A 108 2.11 11.76 -11.17
C THR A 108 1.88 13.27 -11.01
N ALA A 109 1.17 13.67 -9.95
CA ALA A 109 0.91 15.08 -9.66
C ALA A 109 2.20 15.88 -9.45
N PHE A 110 3.22 15.29 -8.83
CA PHE A 110 4.53 15.91 -8.67
C PHE A 110 5.21 16.16 -10.02
N LEU A 111 5.27 15.16 -10.90
CA LEU A 111 5.89 15.28 -12.23
C LEU A 111 5.13 16.27 -13.12
N GLU A 112 3.79 16.29 -13.06
CA GLU A 112 2.99 17.30 -13.77
C GLU A 112 3.27 18.71 -13.26
N ARG A 113 3.41 18.89 -11.94
CA ARG A 113 3.82 20.17 -11.35
C ARG A 113 5.20 20.57 -11.85
N MET A 114 6.16 19.65 -11.89
CA MET A 114 7.51 19.95 -12.41
C MET A 114 7.50 20.29 -13.91
N ALA A 115 6.64 19.64 -14.70
CA ALA A 115 6.45 20.03 -16.11
C ALA A 115 5.91 21.46 -16.26
N ASN A 116 4.94 21.83 -15.43
CA ASN A 116 4.38 23.18 -15.43
C ASN A 116 5.40 24.21 -14.91
N GLU A 117 6.19 23.89 -13.89
CA GLU A 117 7.25 24.75 -13.38
C GLU A 117 8.39 24.94 -14.39
N SER A 118 8.78 23.91 -15.13
CA SER A 118 9.76 24.04 -16.22
C SER A 118 9.27 25.03 -17.29
N ASN A 119 8.00 24.96 -17.68
CA ASN A 119 7.37 25.92 -18.59
C ASN A 119 7.33 27.33 -17.99
N ARG A 120 6.96 27.49 -16.71
CA ARG A 120 6.87 28.78 -16.02
C ARG A 120 8.23 29.47 -15.93
N LEU A 121 9.28 28.72 -15.61
CA LEU A 121 10.65 29.24 -15.48
C LEU A 121 11.37 29.38 -16.82
N SER A 122 10.84 28.79 -17.89
CA SER A 122 11.51 28.68 -19.20
C SER A 122 12.93 28.07 -19.09
N LYS A 123 13.13 27.17 -18.13
CA LYS A 123 14.39 26.46 -17.88
C LYS A 123 14.18 24.95 -17.94
N ARG A 124 15.23 24.24 -18.32
CA ARG A 124 15.23 22.77 -18.31
C ARG A 124 15.37 22.28 -16.87
N LEU A 125 14.52 21.32 -16.50
CA LEU A 125 14.58 20.67 -15.19
C LEU A 125 14.98 19.21 -15.38
N CYS A 126 16.01 18.76 -14.68
CA CYS A 126 16.35 17.34 -14.61
C CYS A 126 15.70 16.73 -13.38
N VAL A 127 14.90 15.68 -13.56
CA VAL A 127 14.35 14.88 -12.47
C VAL A 127 15.12 13.58 -12.40
N LYS A 128 15.70 13.24 -11.24
CA LYS A 128 16.47 12.00 -11.05
C LYS A 128 16.33 11.52 -9.61
N ARG A 129 16.39 10.20 -9.40
CA ARG A 129 16.44 9.62 -8.05
C ARG A 129 17.72 10.07 -7.34
N ALA A 130 17.62 10.36 -6.05
CA ALA A 130 18.80 10.64 -5.23
C ALA A 130 19.78 9.44 -5.25
N PRO A 131 21.10 9.68 -5.23
CA PRO A 131 22.08 8.60 -5.20
C PRO A 131 22.13 7.88 -3.84
N ASP A 132 21.85 8.62 -2.75
CA ASP A 132 21.97 8.11 -1.38
C ASP A 132 20.71 7.39 -0.89
N THR A 133 19.54 7.76 -1.43
CA THR A 133 18.24 7.29 -0.96
C THR A 133 17.39 6.78 -2.13
N GLU A 134 16.88 5.55 -2.01
CA GLU A 134 15.97 4.99 -3.01
C GLU A 134 14.56 5.61 -2.95
N GLN A 135 14.27 6.45 -1.96
CA GLN A 135 12.94 6.97 -1.66
C GLN A 135 12.73 8.42 -2.13
N GLU A 136 13.80 9.08 -2.58
CA GLU A 136 13.75 10.50 -2.92
C GLU A 136 13.98 10.73 -4.41
N LEU A 137 13.13 11.58 -4.97
CA LEU A 137 13.23 12.09 -6.33
C LEU A 137 13.64 13.56 -6.24
N GLN A 138 14.82 13.88 -6.75
CA GLN A 138 15.39 15.21 -6.72
C GLN A 138 15.26 15.87 -8.09
N VAL A 139 14.98 17.17 -8.09
CA VAL A 139 14.80 17.98 -9.30
C VAL A 139 15.85 19.06 -9.29
N TYR A 140 16.61 19.15 -10.37
CA TYR A 140 17.73 20.06 -10.53
C TYR A 140 17.49 20.99 -11.71
N ILE A 141 17.99 22.22 -11.64
CA ILE A 141 17.99 23.14 -12.79
C ILE A 141 19.25 22.84 -13.62
N ALA A 142 19.13 21.95 -14.61
CA ALA A 142 20.23 21.53 -15.47
C ALA A 142 19.78 21.21 -16.90
N ASP A 143 20.71 21.37 -17.85
CA ASP A 143 20.49 20.99 -19.25
C ASP A 143 20.55 19.47 -19.47
N ASN A 144 21.18 18.73 -18.56
CA ASN A 144 21.33 17.27 -18.62
C ASN A 144 21.24 16.62 -17.23
N CYS A 145 21.04 15.30 -17.20
CA CYS A 145 20.92 14.50 -15.96
C CYS A 145 22.16 13.68 -15.60
N ASN A 146 23.25 13.85 -16.35
CA ASN A 146 24.45 13.03 -16.19
C ASN A 146 25.44 13.64 -15.19
N ASN A 147 25.59 14.97 -15.20
CA ASN A 147 26.55 15.68 -14.36
C ASN A 147 25.80 16.58 -13.38
N LEU A 148 25.49 16.05 -12.19
CA LEU A 148 24.73 16.75 -11.14
C LEU A 148 25.62 17.35 -10.03
N GLU A 149 26.93 17.31 -10.20
CA GLU A 149 27.87 17.91 -9.25
C GLU A 149 27.72 19.44 -9.25
N ASN A 150 27.44 20.01 -8.07
CA ASN A 150 27.25 21.47 -7.85
C ASN A 150 26.04 22.10 -8.55
N VAL A 151 25.04 21.30 -8.94
CA VAL A 151 23.80 21.83 -9.51
C VAL A 151 22.83 22.26 -8.41
N GLU A 152 22.15 23.39 -8.62
CA GLU A 152 21.10 23.88 -7.73
C GLU A 152 19.92 22.91 -7.66
N LEU A 153 19.64 22.42 -6.45
CA LEU A 153 18.47 21.62 -6.14
C LEU A 153 17.23 22.51 -6.11
N PHE A 154 16.27 22.25 -7.00
CA PHE A 154 15.03 23.02 -7.11
C PHE A 154 13.94 22.48 -6.19
N ALA A 155 13.69 21.17 -6.25
CA ALA A 155 12.64 20.51 -5.49
C ALA A 155 13.05 19.08 -5.15
N THR A 156 12.48 18.55 -4.07
CA THR A 156 12.62 17.15 -3.69
C THR A 156 11.25 16.59 -3.39
N TYR A 157 11.01 15.36 -3.82
CA TYR A 157 9.84 14.58 -3.48
C TYR A 157 10.28 13.31 -2.76
N ASN A 158 9.69 13.05 -1.60
CA ASN A 158 10.00 11.88 -0.78
C ASN A 158 8.81 10.93 -0.78
N LEU A 159 9.06 9.65 -1.06
CA LEU A 159 8.08 8.58 -0.95
C LEU A 159 7.87 8.16 0.50
N GLU A 160 6.65 7.73 0.83
CA GLU A 160 6.37 7.18 2.14
C GLU A 160 7.04 5.80 2.30
N SER A 161 7.89 5.64 3.30
CA SER A 161 8.50 4.35 3.64
C SER A 161 7.42 3.29 3.92
N PRO A 162 7.53 2.06 3.38
CA PRO A 162 8.70 1.43 2.75
C PRO A 162 8.74 1.50 1.22
N ALA A 163 7.96 2.37 0.58
CA ALA A 163 8.02 2.50 -0.88
C ALA A 163 9.40 3.03 -1.33
N ARG A 164 9.83 2.61 -2.52
CA ARG A 164 11.11 3.00 -3.14
C ARG A 164 10.96 3.14 -4.65
N PHE A 165 11.79 3.98 -5.26
CA PHE A 165 11.91 4.13 -6.70
C PHE A 165 12.80 3.02 -7.29
N GLY A 166 12.29 2.41 -8.36
CA GLY A 166 12.89 1.27 -9.03
C GLY A 166 12.07 -0.01 -8.84
N CYS A 167 12.19 -0.91 -9.81
CA CYS A 167 11.49 -2.19 -9.85
C CYS A 167 12.49 -3.27 -10.23
N SER A 168 12.74 -4.22 -9.32
CA SER A 168 13.81 -5.22 -9.48
C SER A 168 13.39 -6.48 -10.23
N ASP A 169 12.09 -6.80 -10.30
CA ASP A 169 11.61 -8.13 -10.73
C ASP A 169 10.41 -8.08 -11.68
N VAL A 170 10.22 -6.98 -12.42
CA VAL A 170 9.08 -6.81 -13.31
C VAL A 170 9.54 -6.57 -14.72
N ASP A 171 8.96 -7.34 -15.64
CA ASP A 171 9.04 -7.05 -17.05
C ASP A 171 8.27 -5.76 -17.36
N LEU A 172 9.04 -4.68 -17.56
CA LEU A 172 8.54 -3.37 -17.94
C LEU A 172 8.49 -3.20 -19.47
N SER A 173 8.80 -4.24 -20.26
CA SER A 173 8.72 -4.15 -21.73
C SER A 173 7.30 -3.88 -22.24
N VAL A 174 6.29 -4.18 -21.41
CA VAL A 174 4.88 -3.86 -21.69
C VAL A 174 4.66 -2.35 -21.72
N PHE A 175 5.47 -1.58 -20.99
CA PHE A 175 5.37 -0.13 -20.89
C PHE A 175 6.41 0.53 -21.79
N GLY A 176 5.92 1.45 -22.63
CA GLY A 176 6.77 2.42 -23.29
C GLY A 176 7.48 2.02 -24.60
N GLY A 177 7.10 0.91 -25.23
CA GLY A 177 7.61 0.54 -26.56
C GLY A 177 9.15 0.44 -26.62
N THR A 178 9.72 0.30 -27.82
CA THR A 178 11.17 0.30 -28.00
C THR A 178 11.73 1.70 -27.66
N GLY A 179 12.28 1.86 -26.46
CA GLY A 179 13.00 3.06 -26.04
C GLY A 179 12.35 3.91 -24.94
N ALA A 180 11.46 3.36 -24.12
CA ALA A 180 11.12 4.01 -22.86
C ALA A 180 12.22 3.82 -21.82
N GLU A 181 12.64 4.93 -21.22
CA GLU A 181 13.67 4.97 -20.20
C GLU A 181 13.04 5.12 -18.81
N ASP A 182 13.64 4.48 -17.81
CA ASP A 182 13.32 4.71 -16.41
C ASP A 182 13.86 6.09 -16.00
N TRP A 183 12.94 7.05 -15.89
CA TRP A 183 13.24 8.43 -15.53
C TRP A 183 13.81 8.55 -14.12
N ALA A 184 13.51 7.63 -13.21
CA ALA A 184 14.08 7.68 -11.86
C ALA A 184 15.57 7.31 -11.89
N GLN A 185 15.96 6.30 -12.67
CA GLN A 185 17.34 5.81 -12.72
C GLN A 185 18.24 6.64 -13.65
N ASN A 186 17.79 6.83 -14.90
CA ASN A 186 18.57 7.52 -15.92
C ASN A 186 18.44 9.04 -15.84
N GLY A 187 17.38 9.52 -15.19
CA GLY A 187 16.99 10.91 -15.16
C GLY A 187 16.11 11.28 -16.36
N ALA A 188 15.27 12.29 -16.17
CA ALA A 188 14.40 12.85 -17.19
C ALA A 188 14.61 14.34 -17.30
N VAL A 189 14.88 14.83 -18.51
CA VAL A 189 15.00 16.27 -18.78
C VAL A 189 13.65 16.81 -19.26
N PHE A 190 13.06 17.67 -18.46
CA PHE A 190 11.85 18.41 -18.78
C PHE A 190 12.26 19.64 -19.58
N ILE A 191 11.77 19.71 -20.82
CA ILE A 191 12.13 20.78 -21.77
C ILE A 191 10.88 21.64 -21.97
N PRO A 192 10.95 22.95 -21.69
CA PRO A 192 9.79 23.81 -21.82
C PRO A 192 9.29 23.87 -23.27
N ARG A 193 7.98 23.73 -23.45
CA ARG A 193 7.31 23.75 -24.76
C ARG A 193 5.99 24.53 -24.65
N ILE A 194 5.75 25.44 -25.59
CA ILE A 194 4.51 26.21 -25.61
C ILE A 194 3.35 25.28 -25.99
N GLY A 195 2.33 25.21 -25.14
CA GLY A 195 1.10 24.44 -25.40
C GLY A 195 1.21 22.92 -25.24
N LEU A 196 2.35 22.39 -24.77
CA LEU A 196 2.56 20.96 -24.53
C LEU A 196 3.16 20.72 -23.13
N SER A 197 3.05 19.49 -22.62
CA SER A 197 3.70 19.12 -21.37
C SER A 197 5.21 19.12 -21.56
N ALA A 198 5.95 19.77 -20.65
CA ALA A 198 7.41 19.81 -20.69
C ALA A 198 8.07 18.44 -20.39
N ALA A 199 7.31 17.47 -19.88
CA ALA A 199 7.83 16.12 -19.63
C ALA A 199 8.30 15.44 -20.94
N PRO A 200 9.32 14.56 -20.90
CA PRO A 200 9.79 13.83 -22.07
C PRO A 200 8.67 13.14 -22.85
N SER A 201 8.88 12.88 -24.14
CA SER A 201 7.84 12.27 -25.00
C SER A 201 7.48 10.85 -24.60
N ASN A 202 8.40 10.12 -23.97
CA ASN A 202 8.20 8.76 -23.54
C ASN A 202 9.07 8.43 -22.33
N GLY A 203 8.62 7.45 -21.55
CA GLY A 203 9.33 6.88 -20.43
C GLY A 203 8.42 6.70 -19.23
N TYR A 204 9.00 6.26 -18.13
CA TYR A 204 8.23 5.91 -16.94
C TYR A 204 9.02 6.16 -15.66
N VAL A 205 8.30 6.24 -14.54
CA VAL A 205 8.84 6.14 -13.18
C VAL A 205 8.23 4.93 -12.52
N CYS A 206 9.06 3.95 -12.15
CA CYS A 206 8.61 2.74 -11.46
C CYS A 206 8.86 2.85 -9.95
N MET A 207 7.94 2.30 -9.17
CA MET A 207 8.00 2.27 -7.70
C MET A 207 7.63 0.88 -7.19
N GLN A 208 8.26 0.46 -6.11
CA GLN A 208 8.02 -0.83 -5.45
C GLN A 208 7.77 -0.63 -3.95
N TYR A 209 6.85 -1.41 -3.37
CA TYR A 209 6.59 -1.37 -1.93
C TYR A 209 7.58 -2.27 -1.17
N GLY A 210 8.72 -1.71 -0.76
CA GLY A 210 9.81 -2.47 -0.13
C GLY A 210 10.24 -3.65 -1.02
N ASN A 211 10.15 -4.87 -0.47
CA ASN A 211 10.42 -6.12 -1.18
C ASN A 211 9.15 -6.86 -1.62
N SER A 212 7.98 -6.20 -1.57
CA SER A 212 6.72 -6.82 -1.96
C SER A 212 6.56 -6.80 -3.48
N ALA A 213 5.82 -7.76 -4.03
CA ALA A 213 5.47 -7.80 -5.45
C ALA A 213 4.29 -6.85 -5.80
N VAL A 214 4.29 -5.66 -5.19
CA VAL A 214 3.30 -4.61 -5.40
C VAL A 214 4.02 -3.39 -5.96
N TYR A 215 3.56 -2.96 -7.13
CA TYR A 215 4.26 -1.96 -7.94
C TYR A 215 3.31 -0.83 -8.32
N GLY A 216 3.87 0.37 -8.38
CA GLY A 216 3.25 1.56 -8.95
C GLY A 216 4.10 2.04 -10.09
N LEU A 217 3.48 2.58 -11.13
CA LEU A 217 4.19 3.08 -12.30
C LEU A 217 3.51 4.35 -12.79
N VAL A 218 4.29 5.32 -13.24
CA VAL A 218 3.78 6.51 -13.94
C VAL A 218 4.37 6.48 -15.33
N GLU A 219 3.53 6.38 -16.35
CA GLU A 219 3.95 6.27 -17.75
C GLU A 219 3.61 7.55 -18.51
N LYS A 220 4.50 7.94 -19.44
CA LYS A 220 4.15 8.81 -20.55
C LYS A 220 4.42 8.09 -21.86
N THR A 221 3.43 8.11 -22.75
CA THR A 221 3.54 7.58 -24.10
C THR A 221 3.64 8.72 -25.11
N LYS A 222 4.18 8.46 -26.30
CA LYS A 222 4.32 9.49 -27.34
C LYS A 222 2.96 10.02 -27.82
N ASP A 223 1.95 9.16 -27.81
CA ASP A 223 0.60 9.47 -28.27
C ASP A 223 -0.27 10.16 -27.21
N ASN A 224 0.18 10.19 -25.95
CA ASN A 224 -0.54 10.83 -24.87
C ASN A 224 0.31 11.88 -24.15
N ASN A 225 -0.14 13.14 -24.20
CA ASN A 225 0.57 14.25 -23.56
C ASN A 225 0.42 14.26 -22.02
N MET A 226 -0.44 13.41 -21.46
CA MET A 226 -0.69 13.29 -20.03
C MET A 226 0.10 12.14 -19.40
N LEU A 227 0.50 12.31 -18.15
CA LEU A 227 1.08 11.23 -17.35
C LEU A 227 -0.03 10.30 -16.87
N ILE A 228 0.13 9.01 -17.08
CA ILE A 228 -0.85 8.00 -16.67
C ILE A 228 -0.28 7.22 -15.48
N PRO A 229 -0.93 7.27 -14.31
CA PRO A 229 -0.61 6.37 -13.22
C PRO A 229 -1.18 4.98 -13.48
N TRP A 230 -0.36 3.98 -13.19
CA TRP A 230 -0.64 2.55 -13.26
C TRP A 230 -0.34 1.92 -11.90
N TRP A 231 -1.10 0.89 -11.57
CA TRP A 231 -0.80 0.03 -10.43
C TRP A 231 -0.71 -1.42 -10.87
N ARG A 232 -0.05 -2.26 -10.08
CA ARG A 232 -0.05 -3.71 -10.28
C ARG A 232 -0.57 -4.44 -9.05
N SER A 233 -1.62 -5.23 -9.26
CA SER A 233 -2.12 -6.19 -8.27
C SER A 233 -1.92 -7.61 -8.81
N GLY A 234 -0.94 -8.34 -8.27
CA GLY A 234 -0.59 -9.67 -8.75
C GLY A 234 0.13 -9.65 -10.09
N SER A 235 -0.45 -10.23 -11.15
CA SER A 235 0.13 -10.30 -12.50
C SER A 235 -0.38 -9.23 -13.47
N TYR A 236 -1.41 -8.49 -13.09
CA TYR A 236 -2.10 -7.57 -13.99
C TYR A 236 -1.84 -6.12 -13.61
N TRP A 237 -1.73 -5.29 -14.64
CA TRP A 237 -1.59 -3.85 -14.52
C TRP A 237 -2.94 -3.19 -14.78
N ASP A 238 -3.35 -2.33 -13.86
CA ASP A 238 -4.57 -1.55 -13.98
C ASP A 238 -4.21 -0.07 -14.11
N LYS A 239 -4.84 0.60 -15.07
CA LYS A 239 -4.79 2.04 -15.25
C LYS A 239 -5.68 2.72 -14.21
N LEU A 240 -5.17 3.75 -13.55
CA LEU A 240 -5.88 4.50 -12.51
C LEU A 240 -6.70 5.67 -13.07
#